data_AF-A0A241W811-F1
#
_entry.id   AF-A0A241W811-F1
#
_cell.length_a   1.000
_cell.length_b   1.000
_cell.length_c   1.000
_cell.angle_alpha   90.00
_cell.angle_beta   90.00
_cell.angle_gamma   90.00
#
_symmetry.space_group_name_H-M   'P 1'
#
loop_
_entity.id
_entity.type
_entity.pdbx_description
1 polymer ?
#
loop_
_entity_poly.entity_id
_entity_poly.type
_entity_poly.pdbx_seq_one_letter_code
_entity_poly.pdbx_strand_id
1 'polypeptide(L)'
;MATYTGVADANGDFLVPFSSTYTGGQKIIVTAEKDGAVKSIELYAPSDVVGGGVIQFSGTFVNFPQNIGVVTLTDKIGGVIQANAMRSGNIDSNLFYCAIGLVLQGAITEIKDYAFDGWIKAKQLTLPASLTKIGQYSFQRFGNSAITDFEIVLPNALVTLSDYSFSYAGMKNFDVGNGLRIVPSQCFSYTNKLETFNYRGVTLVGENAFYGSNLKYNFIPDTVLTLSAGCFQFAKSVEISIGSGITSIPAFAFYQNTFCLKLTLGLNVSDIASNGLGVLSACNELICPRQTPPTITANVLTGLKSTCVIKVPSASLTAYQAATNWSTHASKMVGV
;
A
#
# COMPACT_ATOMS: atom_id res chain seq x y z
N MET A 1 15.70 32.11 -5.21
CA MET A 1 14.83 31.43 -6.19
C MET A 1 15.68 31.16 -7.41
N ALA A 2 15.71 29.91 -7.90
CA ALA A 2 16.46 29.56 -9.11
C ALA A 2 15.48 29.17 -10.22
N THR A 3 15.74 29.64 -11.44
CA THR A 3 14.96 29.32 -12.64
C THR A 3 15.82 28.47 -13.56
N TYR A 4 15.27 27.34 -14.01
CA TYR A 4 15.90 26.46 -14.99
C TYR A 4 15.00 26.33 -16.19
N THR A 5 15.58 26.53 -17.37
CA THR A 5 14.87 26.41 -18.64
C THR A 5 15.37 25.17 -19.37
N GLY A 6 14.45 24.27 -19.71
CA GLY A 6 14.67 23.20 -20.66
C GLY A 6 14.00 23.54 -22.00
N VAL A 7 14.67 23.22 -23.11
CA VAL A 7 14.06 23.34 -24.44
C VAL A 7 13.38 22.02 -24.78
N ALA A 8 12.09 22.07 -25.11
CA ALA A 8 11.32 20.88 -25.43
C ALA A 8 11.66 20.37 -26.83
N ASP A 9 11.81 19.05 -26.97
CA ASP A 9 12.09 18.40 -28.24
C ASP A 9 10.83 18.29 -29.14
N ALA A 10 10.96 17.56 -30.24
CA ALA A 10 9.85 17.33 -31.18
C ALA A 10 8.63 16.69 -30.50
N ASN A 11 8.84 15.82 -29.51
CA ASN A 11 7.82 15.11 -28.75
C ASN A 11 7.27 15.95 -27.58
N GLY A 12 7.99 17.01 -27.19
CA GLY A 12 7.66 17.88 -26.06
C GLY A 12 8.42 17.51 -24.79
N ASP A 13 9.33 16.53 -24.87
CA ASP A 13 10.15 16.11 -23.75
C ASP A 13 11.27 17.12 -23.53
N PHE A 14 11.66 17.34 -22.27
CA PHE A 14 12.78 18.22 -21.95
C PHE A 14 13.51 17.77 -20.70
N LEU A 15 14.74 18.25 -20.59
CA LEU A 15 15.69 17.95 -19.53
C LEU A 15 15.93 19.19 -18.70
N VAL A 16 15.78 19.06 -17.38
CA VAL A 16 16.13 20.12 -16.43
C VAL A 16 17.34 19.66 -15.63
N PRO A 17 18.50 20.33 -15.76
CA PRO A 17 19.66 20.00 -14.94
C PRO A 17 19.38 20.35 -13.48
N PHE A 18 19.58 19.38 -12.59
CA PHE A 18 19.61 19.57 -11.15
C PHE A 18 21.08 19.71 -10.71
N SER A 19 21.47 20.91 -10.28
CA SER A 19 22.76 21.21 -9.65
C SER A 19 23.03 20.37 -8.42
N SER A 20 24.30 20.11 -8.13
CA SER A 20 24.75 19.44 -6.89
C SER A 20 24.77 20.35 -5.65
N THR A 21 24.23 21.58 -5.72
CA THR A 21 24.48 22.64 -4.72
C THR A 21 23.21 23.29 -4.14
N TYR A 22 22.05 22.62 -4.14
CA TYR A 22 20.82 23.22 -3.61
C TYR A 22 20.72 23.14 -2.10
N THR A 23 20.09 24.15 -1.51
CA THR A 23 19.57 24.08 -0.15
C THR A 23 18.23 23.34 -0.16
N GLY A 24 17.99 22.48 0.82
CA GLY A 24 16.71 21.79 0.98
C GLY A 24 15.49 22.70 0.95
N GLY A 25 14.45 22.30 0.21
CA GLY A 25 13.23 23.10 0.09
C GLY A 25 13.44 24.39 -0.71
N GLN A 26 14.57 24.54 -1.42
CA GLN A 26 14.73 25.64 -2.35
C GLN A 26 13.69 25.54 -3.46
N LYS A 27 12.88 26.60 -3.59
CA LYS A 27 11.95 26.76 -4.71
C LYS A 27 12.73 26.88 -6.02
N ILE A 28 12.37 26.01 -6.96
CA ILE A 28 12.88 25.92 -8.32
C ILE A 28 11.72 26.17 -9.28
N ILE A 29 11.92 27.03 -10.27
CA ILE A 29 10.99 27.19 -11.39
C ILE A 29 11.56 26.42 -12.56
N VAL A 30 10.79 25.46 -13.06
CA VAL A 30 11.09 24.74 -14.29
C VAL A 30 10.27 25.35 -15.41
N THR A 31 10.96 25.86 -16.43
CA THR A 31 10.37 26.46 -17.61
C THR A 31 10.65 25.57 -18.82
N ALA A 32 9.62 25.27 -19.59
CA ALA A 32 9.70 24.65 -20.90
C ALA A 32 9.44 25.70 -21.98
N GLU A 33 10.25 25.70 -23.04
CA GLU A 33 10.10 26.59 -24.19
C GLU A 33 10.01 25.81 -25.51
N LYS A 34 9.08 26.21 -26.40
CA LYS A 34 8.92 25.67 -27.76
C LYS A 34 8.32 26.72 -28.67
N ASP A 35 8.95 26.98 -29.82
CA ASP A 35 8.48 27.92 -30.86
C ASP A 35 8.09 29.31 -30.32
N GLY A 36 8.83 29.82 -29.32
CA GLY A 36 8.58 31.12 -28.67
C GLY A 36 7.49 31.12 -27.60
N ALA A 37 6.78 30.01 -27.39
CA ALA A 37 5.88 29.84 -26.26
C ALA A 37 6.64 29.34 -25.03
N VAL A 38 6.25 29.84 -23.84
CA VAL A 38 6.92 29.57 -22.56
C VAL A 38 5.88 29.09 -21.54
N LYS A 39 6.17 28.01 -20.83
CA LYS A 39 5.31 27.47 -19.76
C LYS A 39 6.15 27.02 -18.57
N SER A 40 5.64 27.14 -17.35
CA SER A 40 6.43 26.83 -16.15
C SER A 40 5.66 26.01 -15.11
N ILE A 41 6.40 25.29 -14.28
CA ILE A 41 5.92 24.62 -13.07
C ILE A 41 6.87 24.89 -11.89
N GLU A 42 6.31 24.99 -10.69
CA GLU A 42 7.09 25.19 -9.46
C GLU A 42 7.41 23.84 -8.81
N LEU A 43 8.71 23.63 -8.55
CA LEU A 43 9.24 22.46 -7.87
C LEU A 43 10.01 22.91 -6.63
N TYR A 44 10.21 22.00 -5.69
CA TYR A 44 11.04 22.23 -4.51
C TYR A 44 12.15 21.18 -4.49
N ALA A 45 13.39 21.65 -4.43
CA ALA A 45 14.56 20.78 -4.45
C ALA A 45 14.47 19.75 -3.31
N PRO A 46 14.58 18.44 -3.58
CA PRO A 46 14.87 17.49 -2.53
C PRO A 46 16.20 17.88 -1.86
N SER A 47 16.23 18.19 -0.57
CA SER A 47 17.49 18.47 0.16
C SER A 47 18.42 17.27 0.12
N ASP A 48 19.71 17.48 0.38
CA ASP A 48 20.72 16.44 0.69
C ASP A 48 20.85 15.31 -0.34
N VAL A 49 20.36 15.52 -1.57
CA VAL A 49 20.68 14.67 -2.71
C VAL A 49 22.11 14.98 -3.13
N VAL A 50 22.94 13.94 -3.22
CA VAL A 50 24.30 14.05 -3.74
C VAL A 50 24.33 13.69 -5.22
N GLY A 51 25.09 14.48 -5.99
CA GLY A 51 25.24 14.32 -7.43
C GLY A 51 24.41 15.30 -8.24
N GLY A 52 24.97 15.75 -9.37
CA GLY A 52 24.22 16.54 -10.37
C GLY A 52 23.48 15.60 -11.31
N GLY A 53 22.20 15.85 -11.56
CA GLY A 53 21.34 14.96 -12.37
C GLY A 53 20.44 15.71 -13.33
N VAL A 54 19.54 14.99 -13.96
CA VAL A 54 18.53 15.58 -14.84
C VAL A 54 17.15 15.12 -14.36
N ILE A 55 16.19 16.04 -14.33
CA ILE A 55 14.79 15.68 -14.31
C ILE A 55 14.30 15.68 -15.75
N GLN A 56 13.92 14.50 -16.22
CA GLN A 56 13.25 14.36 -17.50
C GLN A 56 11.74 14.39 -17.28
N PHE A 57 11.07 15.28 -18.00
CA PHE A 57 9.62 15.28 -18.11
C PHE A 57 9.29 14.71 -19.48
N SER A 58 8.50 13.63 -19.52
CA SER A 58 7.88 13.23 -20.78
C SER A 58 6.52 13.89 -20.96
N GLY A 59 6.11 14.23 -22.18
CA GLY A 59 4.79 14.80 -22.46
C GLY A 59 4.79 15.83 -23.59
N THR A 60 3.62 16.28 -24.03
CA THR A 60 3.52 17.27 -25.12
C THR A 60 3.54 18.70 -24.57
N PHE A 61 4.21 19.62 -25.28
CA PHE A 61 4.22 21.05 -24.94
C PHE A 61 2.81 21.64 -24.84
N VAL A 62 1.85 21.12 -25.64
CA VAL A 62 0.45 21.55 -25.64
C VAL A 62 -0.19 21.41 -24.26
N ASN A 63 0.10 20.33 -23.54
CA ASN A 63 -0.55 20.05 -22.27
C ASN A 63 0.24 20.53 -21.06
N PHE A 64 1.58 20.67 -21.15
CA PHE A 64 2.41 21.15 -20.04
C PHE A 64 1.86 22.47 -19.42
N PRO A 65 1.92 22.67 -18.09
CA PRO A 65 2.37 21.70 -17.09
C PRO A 65 1.34 20.59 -16.80
N GLN A 66 0.12 20.64 -17.35
CA GLN A 66 -0.86 19.56 -17.16
C GLN A 66 -0.50 18.32 -18.00
N ASN A 67 -0.93 17.14 -17.53
CA ASN A 67 -0.69 15.87 -18.23
C ASN A 67 0.80 15.62 -18.56
N ILE A 68 1.68 16.02 -17.65
CA ILE A 68 3.05 15.52 -17.63
C ILE A 68 2.96 14.00 -17.60
N GLY A 69 3.72 13.36 -18.48
CA GLY A 69 3.94 11.93 -18.55
C GLY A 69 4.65 11.43 -17.29
N VAL A 70 5.80 10.83 -17.51
CA VAL A 70 6.65 10.28 -16.45
C VAL A 70 7.70 11.33 -16.09
N VAL A 71 7.87 11.55 -14.79
CA VAL A 71 8.98 12.31 -14.23
C VAL A 71 10.08 11.32 -13.89
N THR A 72 11.26 11.48 -14.50
CA THR A 72 12.43 10.63 -14.22
C THR A 72 13.49 11.45 -13.50
N LEU A 73 13.90 11.00 -12.31
CA LEU A 73 15.10 11.46 -11.62
C LEU A 73 16.22 10.51 -12.03
N THR A 74 17.19 10.97 -12.82
CA THR A 74 18.20 10.11 -13.46
C THR A 74 19.20 9.49 -12.49
N ASP A 75 19.96 8.51 -12.98
CA ASP A 75 20.95 7.71 -12.26
C ASP A 75 22.03 8.46 -11.46
N LYS A 76 22.29 9.72 -11.81
CA LYS A 76 23.23 10.59 -11.09
C LYS A 76 22.70 11.20 -9.79
N ILE A 77 21.40 11.06 -9.51
CA ILE A 77 20.76 11.51 -8.27
C ILE A 77 20.92 10.39 -7.23
N GLY A 78 21.55 10.68 -6.09
CA GLY A 78 21.71 9.73 -4.98
C GLY A 78 21.45 10.32 -3.61
N GLY A 79 21.51 9.50 -2.57
CA GLY A 79 21.34 9.95 -1.18
C GLY A 79 19.87 9.88 -0.72
N VAL A 80 19.37 10.97 -0.14
CA VAL A 80 18.06 10.99 0.53
C VAL A 80 17.11 11.96 -0.17
N ILE A 81 15.92 11.49 -0.55
CA ILE A 81 14.83 12.36 -0.96
C ILE A 81 14.14 12.87 0.30
N GLN A 82 14.06 14.18 0.44
CA GLN A 82 13.66 14.80 1.70
C GLN A 82 12.16 14.99 1.84
N ALA A 83 11.75 15.37 3.04
CA ALA A 83 10.36 15.53 3.34
C ALA A 83 9.74 16.63 2.47
N ASN A 84 8.53 16.41 1.97
CA ASN A 84 7.85 17.32 1.04
C ASN A 84 8.67 17.65 -0.23
N ALA A 85 9.60 16.79 -0.65
CA ALA A 85 10.31 16.96 -1.91
C ALA A 85 9.31 17.26 -3.04
N MET A 86 9.63 18.17 -3.96
CA MET A 86 8.79 18.46 -5.12
C MET A 86 7.36 18.97 -4.81
N ARG A 87 6.99 19.23 -3.54
CA ARG A 87 5.68 19.75 -3.15
C ARG A 87 5.60 21.23 -3.45
N SER A 88 4.67 21.64 -4.32
CA SER A 88 4.37 23.07 -4.52
C SER A 88 3.46 23.63 -3.43
N GLY A 89 3.66 24.90 -3.08
CA GLY A 89 2.77 25.67 -2.20
C GLY A 89 1.46 26.11 -2.88
N ASN A 90 1.37 26.00 -4.21
CA ASN A 90 0.15 26.22 -4.98
C ASN A 90 -0.36 24.90 -5.55
N ILE A 91 -1.62 24.55 -5.24
CA ILE A 91 -2.26 23.31 -5.68
C ILE A 91 -2.44 23.24 -7.21
N ASP A 92 -2.66 24.36 -7.89
CA ASP A 92 -3.05 24.37 -9.31
C ASP A 92 -1.88 24.11 -10.28
N SER A 93 -0.64 24.23 -9.80
CA SER A 93 0.59 23.98 -10.56
C SER A 93 1.54 23.03 -9.83
N ASN A 94 1.00 22.19 -8.93
CA ASN A 94 1.81 21.19 -8.26
C ASN A 94 2.05 20.01 -9.21
N LEU A 95 3.31 19.60 -9.35
CA LEU A 95 3.73 18.47 -10.17
C LEU A 95 2.90 17.20 -9.88
N PHE A 96 2.44 17.06 -8.64
CA PHE A 96 1.70 15.90 -8.14
C PHE A 96 0.31 15.74 -8.80
N TYR A 97 -0.29 16.85 -9.27
CA TYR A 97 -1.54 16.84 -10.03
C TYR A 97 -1.33 16.79 -11.54
N CYS A 98 -0.08 16.88 -11.97
CA CYS A 98 0.30 17.08 -13.35
C CYS A 98 0.91 15.82 -13.96
N ALA A 99 1.78 15.13 -13.20
CA ALA A 99 2.49 13.94 -13.63
C ALA A 99 1.68 12.65 -13.48
N ILE A 100 1.87 11.71 -14.41
CA ILE A 100 1.24 10.38 -14.37
C ILE A 100 2.21 9.27 -13.95
N GLY A 101 3.49 9.57 -13.73
CA GLY A 101 4.46 8.56 -13.32
C GLY A 101 5.71 9.11 -12.67
N LEU A 102 6.34 8.28 -11.84
CA LEU A 102 7.64 8.53 -11.22
C LEU A 102 8.60 7.40 -11.57
N VAL A 103 9.78 7.77 -12.04
CA VAL A 103 10.91 6.86 -12.16
C VAL A 103 12.07 7.45 -11.37
N LEU A 104 12.44 6.77 -10.29
CA LEU A 104 13.61 7.10 -9.49
C LEU A 104 14.76 6.18 -9.91
N GLN A 105 15.75 6.75 -10.60
CA GLN A 105 17.01 6.10 -10.94
C GLN A 105 18.09 6.60 -9.98
N GLY A 106 19.17 5.81 -9.86
CA GLY A 106 20.37 6.21 -9.15
C GLY A 106 20.51 5.60 -7.76
N ALA A 107 21.35 6.24 -6.94
CA ALA A 107 21.78 5.74 -5.64
C ALA A 107 20.94 6.32 -4.48
N ILE A 108 19.62 6.43 -4.67
CA ILE A 108 18.70 6.93 -3.64
C ILE A 108 18.48 5.83 -2.59
N THR A 109 18.79 6.15 -1.34
CA THR A 109 18.78 5.21 -0.21
C THR A 109 17.59 5.39 0.72
N GLU A 110 17.00 6.58 0.76
CA GLU A 110 15.85 6.90 1.61
C GLU A 110 14.91 7.92 0.93
N ILE A 111 13.61 7.74 1.17
CA ILE A 111 12.55 8.72 0.87
C ILE A 111 11.94 9.12 2.21
N LYS A 112 12.01 10.40 2.58
CA LYS A 112 11.46 10.93 3.84
C LYS A 112 9.96 11.23 3.75
N ASP A 113 9.42 11.65 4.87
CA ASP A 113 8.00 11.84 5.09
C ASP A 113 7.36 12.82 4.10
N TYR A 114 6.17 12.52 3.60
CA TYR A 114 5.43 13.37 2.65
C TYR A 114 6.15 13.69 1.32
N ALA A 115 7.27 13.03 0.99
CA ALA A 115 8.07 13.35 -0.19
C ALA A 115 7.28 13.33 -1.52
N PHE A 116 6.30 12.44 -1.67
CA PHE A 116 5.45 12.33 -2.85
C PHE A 116 3.95 12.22 -2.49
N ASP A 117 3.55 12.82 -1.37
CA ASP A 117 2.15 12.85 -0.96
C ASP A 117 1.29 13.57 -2.01
N GLY A 118 0.15 12.99 -2.37
CA GLY A 118 -0.85 13.65 -3.21
C GLY A 118 -0.64 13.50 -4.71
N TRP A 119 0.19 12.55 -5.17
CA TRP A 119 0.34 12.20 -6.60
C TRP A 119 -0.89 11.42 -7.12
N ILE A 120 -2.07 12.03 -7.06
CA ILE A 120 -3.34 11.33 -7.25
C ILE A 120 -3.55 10.77 -8.65
N LYS A 121 -2.89 11.32 -9.67
CA LYS A 121 -3.01 10.86 -11.07
C LYS A 121 -1.96 9.83 -11.48
N ALA A 122 -1.03 9.49 -10.58
CA ALA A 122 0.07 8.59 -10.91
C ALA A 122 -0.43 7.17 -11.24
N LYS A 123 0.22 6.55 -12.22
CA LYS A 123 -0.06 5.21 -12.76
C LYS A 123 1.21 4.36 -12.86
N GLN A 124 2.36 4.93 -12.54
CA GLN A 124 3.66 4.28 -12.64
C GLN A 124 4.54 4.76 -11.49
N LEU A 125 5.18 3.81 -10.82
CA LEU A 125 6.23 4.06 -9.84
C LEU A 125 7.37 3.08 -10.09
N THR A 126 8.57 3.59 -10.33
CA THR A 126 9.80 2.78 -10.34
C THR A 126 10.72 3.31 -9.26
N LEU A 127 11.09 2.43 -8.33
CA LEU A 127 11.97 2.71 -7.21
C LEU A 127 13.37 2.13 -7.48
N PRO A 128 14.46 2.77 -7.02
CA PRO A 128 15.80 2.30 -7.29
C PRO A 128 16.16 1.12 -6.39
N ALA A 129 17.00 0.22 -6.90
CA ALA A 129 17.42 -0.99 -6.17
C ALA A 129 18.20 -0.69 -4.87
N SER A 130 18.75 0.51 -4.74
CA SER A 130 19.49 1.01 -3.58
C SER A 130 18.60 1.54 -2.44
N LEU A 131 17.28 1.66 -2.66
CA LEU A 131 16.35 2.23 -1.69
C LEU A 131 16.14 1.27 -0.52
N THR A 132 16.42 1.76 0.69
CA THR A 132 16.34 0.99 1.94
C THR A 132 15.18 1.42 2.84
N LYS A 133 14.72 2.67 2.72
CA LYS A 133 13.72 3.27 3.61
C LYS A 133 12.72 4.17 2.90
N ILE A 134 11.45 4.04 3.27
CA ILE A 134 10.33 4.90 2.87
C ILE A 134 9.64 5.47 4.11
N GLY A 135 9.51 6.79 4.15
CA GLY A 135 9.00 7.60 5.25
C GLY A 135 7.48 7.68 5.33
N GLN A 136 7.01 8.30 6.40
CA GLN A 136 5.59 8.40 6.73
C GLN A 136 4.85 9.22 5.66
N TYR A 137 3.67 8.76 5.23
CA TYR A 137 2.86 9.44 4.20
C TYR A 137 3.55 9.70 2.84
N SER A 138 4.73 9.12 2.58
CA SER A 138 5.54 9.50 1.42
C SER A 138 4.85 9.27 0.08
N PHE A 139 3.97 8.28 -0.03
CA PHE A 139 3.15 7.97 -1.21
C PHE A 139 1.65 7.95 -0.85
N GLN A 140 1.24 8.73 0.14
CA GLN A 140 -0.17 8.86 0.48
C GLN A 140 -0.96 9.37 -0.74
N ARG A 141 -2.12 8.78 -1.01
CA ARG A 141 -3.01 9.06 -2.17
C ARG A 141 -2.36 8.83 -3.54
N PHE A 142 -1.22 8.14 -3.62
CA PHE A 142 -0.55 7.87 -4.90
C PHE A 142 -1.47 7.11 -5.86
N GLY A 143 -1.77 7.71 -7.01
CA GLY A 143 -2.65 7.13 -8.03
C GLY A 143 -4.10 6.95 -7.60
N ASN A 144 -4.58 7.61 -6.54
CA ASN A 144 -5.96 7.44 -6.05
C ASN A 144 -7.03 7.73 -7.14
N SER A 145 -6.74 8.65 -8.06
CA SER A 145 -7.59 9.00 -9.20
C SER A 145 -7.18 8.33 -10.51
N ALA A 146 -6.23 7.38 -10.48
CA ALA A 146 -5.85 6.63 -11.66
C ALA A 146 -7.05 5.86 -12.20
N ILE A 147 -7.36 5.96 -13.49
CA ILE A 147 -8.47 5.22 -14.12
C ILE A 147 -8.05 3.84 -14.63
N THR A 148 -6.75 3.64 -14.82
CA THR A 148 -6.15 2.38 -15.27
C THR A 148 -5.49 1.66 -14.09
N ASP A 149 -5.54 0.35 -14.12
CA ASP A 149 -4.86 -0.49 -13.15
C ASP A 149 -3.33 -0.39 -13.33
N PHE A 150 -2.61 -0.45 -12.21
CA PHE A 150 -1.15 -0.54 -12.18
C PHE A 150 -0.68 -1.27 -10.92
N GLU A 151 0.58 -1.68 -10.92
CA GLU A 151 1.21 -2.37 -9.79
C GLU A 151 2.38 -1.56 -9.22
N ILE A 152 2.72 -1.86 -7.97
CA ILE A 152 3.93 -1.36 -7.31
C ILE A 152 4.72 -2.55 -6.79
N VAL A 153 6.02 -2.56 -7.10
CA VAL A 153 6.98 -3.55 -6.58
C VAL A 153 8.04 -2.80 -5.80
N LEU A 154 8.19 -3.12 -4.50
CA LEU A 154 9.25 -2.57 -3.68
C LEU A 154 10.60 -3.24 -4.01
N PRO A 155 11.71 -2.49 -3.97
CA PRO A 155 13.02 -3.05 -4.24
C PRO A 155 13.46 -4.01 -3.12
N ASN A 156 14.23 -5.04 -3.47
CA ASN A 156 14.63 -6.09 -2.53
C ASN A 156 15.50 -5.59 -1.37
N ALA A 157 16.18 -4.45 -1.52
CA ALA A 157 16.97 -3.82 -0.46
C ALA A 157 16.12 -3.01 0.54
N LEU A 158 14.82 -2.81 0.26
CA LEU A 158 13.94 -2.06 1.14
C LEU A 158 13.67 -2.85 2.42
N VAL A 159 14.11 -2.30 3.56
CA VAL A 159 13.95 -2.91 4.88
C VAL A 159 12.99 -2.13 5.78
N THR A 160 12.74 -0.86 5.47
CA THR A 160 11.86 0.00 6.28
C THR A 160 10.81 0.67 5.43
N LEU A 161 9.55 0.42 5.81
CA LEU A 161 8.38 1.16 5.38
C LEU A 161 7.79 1.82 6.63
N SER A 162 7.26 3.03 6.52
CA SER A 162 6.70 3.76 7.67
C SER A 162 5.18 3.81 7.63
N ASP A 163 4.57 4.22 8.74
CA ASP A 163 3.12 4.31 8.86
C ASP A 163 2.51 5.19 7.75
N TYR A 164 1.30 4.83 7.30
CA TYR A 164 0.54 5.56 6.28
C TYR A 164 1.24 5.76 4.91
N SER A 165 2.41 5.16 4.65
CA SER A 165 3.21 5.49 3.47
C SER A 165 2.46 5.30 2.15
N PHE A 166 1.52 4.36 2.06
CA PHE A 166 0.67 4.11 0.89
C PHE A 166 -0.83 4.25 1.19
N SER A 167 -1.20 4.96 2.27
CA SER A 167 -2.61 5.16 2.62
C SER A 167 -3.34 5.89 1.49
N TYR A 168 -4.57 5.47 1.16
CA TYR A 168 -5.37 5.94 0.03
C TYR A 168 -4.74 5.72 -1.37
N ALA A 169 -3.67 4.96 -1.51
CA ALA A 169 -3.10 4.72 -2.82
C ALA A 169 -4.03 3.87 -3.72
N GLY A 170 -3.93 4.09 -5.04
CA GLY A 170 -4.84 3.53 -6.05
C GLY A 170 -4.25 2.43 -6.91
N MET A 171 -3.22 1.73 -6.44
CA MET A 171 -2.66 0.56 -7.14
C MET A 171 -3.61 -0.65 -7.06
N LYS A 172 -3.53 -1.55 -8.05
CA LYS A 172 -4.26 -2.82 -8.06
C LYS A 172 -3.51 -3.95 -7.38
N ASN A 173 -2.20 -4.04 -7.62
CA ASN A 173 -1.35 -5.08 -7.03
C ASN A 173 -0.17 -4.43 -6.31
N PHE A 174 0.25 -5.05 -5.22
CA PHE A 174 1.41 -4.59 -4.46
C PHE A 174 2.31 -5.76 -4.06
N ASP A 175 3.61 -5.62 -4.33
CA ASP A 175 4.64 -6.59 -3.93
C ASP A 175 5.65 -5.93 -2.99
N VAL A 176 5.78 -6.49 -1.78
CA VAL A 176 6.68 -5.94 -0.75
C VAL A 176 8.17 -6.20 -1.02
N GLY A 177 8.51 -6.96 -2.06
CA GLY A 177 9.89 -7.39 -2.32
C GLY A 177 10.39 -8.37 -1.25
N ASN A 178 11.69 -8.68 -1.24
CA ASN A 178 12.25 -9.70 -0.33
C ASN A 178 12.78 -9.14 1.01
N GLY A 179 12.99 -7.83 1.11
CA GLY A 179 13.66 -7.19 2.25
C GLY A 179 12.73 -6.82 3.40
N LEU A 180 11.45 -6.54 3.12
CA LEU A 180 10.52 -6.04 4.12
C LEU A 180 10.07 -7.16 5.08
N ARG A 181 9.93 -6.83 6.36
CA ARG A 181 9.46 -7.78 7.41
C ARG A 181 8.16 -7.34 8.08
N ILE A 182 7.86 -6.05 8.05
CA ILE A 182 6.73 -5.45 8.75
C ILE A 182 5.91 -4.67 7.74
N VAL A 183 4.60 -4.92 7.69
CA VAL A 183 3.64 -3.98 7.11
C VAL A 183 3.25 -3.01 8.23
N PRO A 184 3.60 -1.72 8.16
CA PRO A 184 3.38 -0.76 9.24
C PRO A 184 1.90 -0.42 9.47
N SER A 185 1.64 0.34 10.52
CA SER A 185 0.29 0.76 10.87
C SER A 185 -0.28 1.66 9.79
N GLN A 186 -1.55 1.42 9.42
CA GLN A 186 -2.30 2.19 8.41
C GLN A 186 -1.61 2.30 7.04
N CYS A 187 -0.58 1.49 6.75
CA CYS A 187 0.26 1.64 5.56
C CYS A 187 -0.53 1.57 4.25
N PHE A 188 -1.55 0.72 4.18
CA PHE A 188 -2.44 0.50 3.03
C PHE A 188 -3.90 0.74 3.41
N SER A 189 -4.18 1.63 4.38
CA SER A 189 -5.56 1.96 4.70
C SER A 189 -6.24 2.69 3.54
N TYR A 190 -7.51 2.41 3.33
CA TYR A 190 -8.34 3.01 2.28
C TYR A 190 -7.80 2.86 0.85
N THR A 191 -6.97 1.84 0.57
CA THR A 191 -6.54 1.49 -0.79
C THR A 191 -7.70 0.84 -1.56
N ASN A 192 -8.57 1.66 -2.12
CA ASN A 192 -9.85 1.27 -2.72
C ASN A 192 -9.73 0.43 -4.01
N LYS A 193 -8.51 0.26 -4.54
CA LYS A 193 -8.24 -0.50 -5.78
C LYS A 193 -7.37 -1.73 -5.59
N LEU A 194 -6.71 -1.86 -4.42
CA LEU A 194 -5.78 -2.95 -4.15
C LEU A 194 -6.52 -4.28 -4.14
N GLU A 195 -6.34 -5.14 -5.13
CA GLU A 195 -6.96 -6.47 -5.19
C GLU A 195 -6.05 -7.55 -4.62
N THR A 196 -4.73 -7.44 -4.80
CA THR A 196 -3.77 -8.43 -4.32
C THR A 196 -2.57 -7.79 -3.62
N PHE A 197 -2.10 -8.47 -2.59
CA PHE A 197 -0.92 -8.07 -1.83
C PHE A 197 0.00 -9.27 -1.65
N ASN A 198 1.23 -9.16 -2.12
CA ASN A 198 2.24 -10.20 -1.96
C ASN A 198 3.07 -9.93 -0.70
N TYR A 199 2.86 -10.75 0.33
CA TYR A 199 3.45 -10.61 1.65
C TYR A 199 4.93 -11.00 1.77
N ARG A 200 5.62 -11.45 0.71
CA ARG A 200 7.00 -12.01 0.75
C ARG A 200 7.84 -11.71 2.01
N GLY A 201 8.03 -12.72 2.86
CA GLY A 201 8.91 -12.61 4.03
C GLY A 201 8.39 -11.72 5.16
N VAL A 202 7.21 -11.10 5.02
CA VAL A 202 6.54 -10.36 6.10
C VAL A 202 6.23 -11.33 7.25
N THR A 203 6.55 -10.87 8.46
CA THR A 203 6.31 -11.56 9.72
C THR A 203 5.25 -10.86 10.57
N LEU A 204 5.01 -9.57 10.36
CA LEU A 204 4.05 -8.77 11.13
C LEU A 204 3.20 -7.87 10.23
N VAL A 205 1.89 -7.89 10.47
CA VAL A 205 0.94 -6.92 9.91
C VAL A 205 0.48 -5.96 11.01
N GLY A 206 0.77 -4.67 10.82
CA GLY A 206 0.58 -3.58 11.77
C GLY A 206 -0.88 -3.20 11.98
N GLU A 207 -1.11 -2.32 12.95
CA GLU A 207 -2.45 -1.91 13.36
C GLU A 207 -3.17 -1.22 12.20
N ASN A 208 -4.38 -1.65 11.89
CA ASN A 208 -5.18 -1.07 10.81
C ASN A 208 -4.47 -1.00 9.44
N ALA A 209 -3.44 -1.83 9.21
CA ALA A 209 -2.58 -1.78 8.02
C ALA A 209 -3.37 -1.75 6.70
N PHE A 210 -4.47 -2.49 6.61
CA PHE A 210 -5.34 -2.60 5.44
C PHE A 210 -6.78 -2.15 5.74
N TYR A 211 -6.97 -1.27 6.74
CA TYR A 211 -8.28 -0.77 7.15
C TYR A 211 -9.05 -0.20 5.96
N GLY A 212 -10.26 -0.70 5.69
CA GLY A 212 -11.10 -0.21 4.61
C GLY A 212 -10.54 -0.42 3.19
N SER A 213 -9.52 -1.26 3.02
CA SER A 213 -8.93 -1.57 1.71
C SER A 213 -9.84 -2.43 0.83
N ASN A 214 -9.59 -2.45 -0.47
CA ASN A 214 -10.27 -3.35 -1.40
C ASN A 214 -9.58 -4.72 -1.55
N LEU A 215 -8.73 -5.12 -0.60
CA LEU A 215 -7.85 -6.31 -0.70
C LEU A 215 -8.66 -7.58 -0.99
N LYS A 216 -8.91 -7.83 -2.28
CA LYS A 216 -9.92 -8.77 -2.78
C LYS A 216 -9.56 -10.20 -2.44
N TYR A 217 -8.28 -10.54 -2.59
CA TYR A 217 -7.75 -11.84 -2.23
C TYR A 217 -6.70 -11.64 -1.15
N ASN A 218 -7.06 -12.00 0.09
CA ASN A 218 -6.18 -11.87 1.23
C ASN A 218 -5.62 -13.24 1.61
N PHE A 219 -4.52 -13.61 0.95
CA PHE A 219 -3.80 -14.87 1.19
C PHE A 219 -2.58 -14.59 2.06
N ILE A 220 -2.77 -14.69 3.37
CA ILE A 220 -1.75 -14.44 4.37
C ILE A 220 -0.89 -15.72 4.48
N PRO A 221 0.41 -15.70 4.13
CA PRO A 221 1.23 -16.90 4.12
C PRO A 221 1.72 -17.30 5.51
N ASP A 222 2.28 -18.50 5.63
CA ASP A 222 2.85 -19.04 6.87
C ASP A 222 4.02 -18.22 7.43
N THR A 223 4.62 -17.34 6.63
CA THR A 223 5.68 -16.44 7.11
C THR A 223 5.14 -15.37 8.05
N VAL A 224 3.85 -15.02 7.96
CA VAL A 224 3.23 -14.03 8.85
C VAL A 224 2.94 -14.70 10.18
N LEU A 225 3.52 -14.15 11.25
CA LEU A 225 3.45 -14.69 12.61
C LEU A 225 2.56 -13.84 13.52
N THR A 226 2.38 -12.56 13.19
CA THR A 226 1.65 -11.61 14.04
C THR A 226 0.72 -10.73 13.21
N LEU A 227 -0.53 -10.69 13.65
CA LEU A 227 -1.51 -9.70 13.23
C LEU A 227 -1.73 -8.71 14.38
N SER A 228 -1.87 -7.44 14.06
CA SER A 228 -2.24 -6.39 15.02
C SER A 228 -3.74 -6.09 14.95
N ALA A 229 -4.26 -5.37 15.96
CA ALA A 229 -5.67 -5.02 16.04
C ALA A 229 -6.15 -4.30 14.77
N GLY A 230 -7.34 -4.67 14.30
CA GLY A 230 -7.99 -4.02 13.15
C GLY A 230 -7.25 -4.11 11.81
N CYS A 231 -6.18 -4.92 11.69
CA CYS A 231 -5.31 -4.91 10.51
C CYS A 231 -6.03 -5.10 9.16
N PHE A 232 -7.17 -5.79 9.12
CA PHE A 232 -8.04 -5.93 7.95
C PHE A 232 -9.49 -5.49 8.24
N GLN A 233 -9.70 -4.60 9.21
CA GLN A 233 -11.04 -4.11 9.56
C GLN A 233 -11.67 -3.38 8.36
N PHE A 234 -12.95 -3.67 8.07
CA PHE A 234 -13.68 -3.15 6.90
C PHE A 234 -13.02 -3.43 5.54
N ALA A 235 -12.05 -4.34 5.47
CA ALA A 235 -11.51 -4.76 4.19
C ALA A 235 -12.60 -5.46 3.35
N LYS A 236 -12.52 -5.29 2.04
CA LYS A 236 -13.52 -5.83 1.09
C LYS A 236 -13.02 -7.13 0.45
N SER A 237 -12.37 -7.98 1.24
CA SER A 237 -11.89 -9.28 0.79
C SER A 237 -13.05 -10.17 0.38
N VAL A 238 -12.91 -10.85 -0.76
CA VAL A 238 -13.84 -11.87 -1.26
C VAL A 238 -13.44 -13.24 -0.72
N GLU A 239 -12.14 -13.52 -0.67
CA GLU A 239 -11.59 -14.73 -0.05
C GLU A 239 -10.44 -14.38 0.88
N ILE A 240 -10.43 -15.01 2.04
CA ILE A 240 -9.40 -14.88 3.06
C ILE A 240 -8.86 -16.28 3.37
N SER A 241 -7.54 -16.43 3.29
CA SER A 241 -6.83 -17.62 3.74
C SER A 241 -5.71 -17.20 4.69
N ILE A 242 -5.72 -17.75 5.90
CA ILE A 242 -4.75 -17.44 6.94
C ILE A 242 -3.77 -18.60 7.05
N GLY A 243 -2.48 -18.31 6.89
CA GLY A 243 -1.40 -19.27 7.05
C GLY A 243 -1.28 -19.82 8.47
N SER A 244 -0.62 -20.96 8.59
CA SER A 244 -0.40 -21.67 9.84
C SER A 244 0.66 -21.02 10.74
N GLY A 245 1.32 -19.94 10.31
CA GLY A 245 2.21 -19.15 11.16
C GLY A 245 1.47 -18.38 12.27
N ILE A 246 0.18 -18.07 12.05
CA ILE A 246 -0.64 -17.32 13.00
C ILE A 246 -1.19 -18.22 14.11
N THR A 247 -0.98 -17.81 15.36
CA THR A 247 -1.53 -18.47 16.56
C THR A 247 -2.72 -17.74 17.17
N SER A 248 -2.81 -16.42 16.99
CA SER A 248 -3.89 -15.60 17.56
C SER A 248 -4.42 -14.58 16.57
N ILE A 249 -5.74 -14.44 16.51
CA ILE A 249 -6.42 -13.38 15.76
C ILE A 249 -6.82 -12.27 16.75
N PRO A 250 -6.24 -11.06 16.63
CA PRO A 250 -6.46 -9.98 17.58
C PRO A 250 -7.85 -9.34 17.40
N ALA A 251 -8.17 -8.43 18.33
CA ALA A 251 -9.45 -7.74 18.31
C ALA A 251 -9.65 -7.00 16.98
N PHE A 252 -10.85 -7.13 16.42
CA PHE A 252 -11.26 -6.49 15.18
C PHE A 252 -10.46 -6.83 13.91
N ALA A 253 -9.54 -7.81 13.94
CA ALA A 253 -8.63 -8.10 12.83
C ALA A 253 -9.33 -8.20 11.47
N PHE A 254 -10.43 -8.95 11.40
CA PHE A 254 -11.27 -9.13 10.21
C PHE A 254 -12.70 -8.62 10.42
N TYR A 255 -12.91 -7.71 11.37
CA TYR A 255 -14.25 -7.18 11.66
C TYR A 255 -14.81 -6.42 10.47
N GLN A 256 -16.09 -6.66 10.15
CA GLN A 256 -16.81 -6.08 9.02
C GLN A 256 -16.19 -6.35 7.65
N ASN A 257 -15.63 -7.56 7.45
CA ASN A 257 -15.34 -8.08 6.11
C ASN A 257 -16.63 -8.61 5.44
N THR A 258 -17.57 -7.70 5.17
CA THR A 258 -18.93 -8.04 4.72
C THR A 258 -19.02 -8.63 3.31
N PHE A 259 -17.93 -8.57 2.54
CA PHE A 259 -17.81 -9.15 1.18
C PHE A 259 -17.20 -10.56 1.17
N CYS A 260 -16.65 -11.01 2.30
CA CYS A 260 -15.93 -12.28 2.37
C CYS A 260 -16.91 -13.43 2.17
N LEU A 261 -16.71 -14.19 1.09
CA LEU A 261 -17.51 -15.37 0.75
C LEU A 261 -16.94 -16.63 1.40
N LYS A 262 -15.62 -16.67 1.63
CA LYS A 262 -14.91 -17.82 2.20
C LYS A 262 -13.74 -17.37 3.07
N LEU A 263 -13.70 -17.86 4.30
CA LEU A 263 -12.61 -17.62 5.26
C LEU A 263 -12.02 -18.97 5.69
N THR A 264 -10.71 -19.15 5.50
CA THR A 264 -9.97 -20.32 6.00
C THR A 264 -9.00 -19.88 7.09
N LEU A 265 -9.13 -20.44 8.29
CA LEU A 265 -8.19 -20.21 9.39
C LEU A 265 -6.93 -21.06 9.23
N GLY A 266 -5.82 -20.57 9.79
CA GLY A 266 -4.58 -21.34 9.88
C GLY A 266 -4.69 -22.47 10.89
N LEU A 267 -3.92 -23.54 10.69
CA LEU A 267 -3.95 -24.73 11.55
C LEU A 267 -3.62 -24.43 13.02
N ASN A 268 -2.77 -23.41 13.25
CA ASN A 268 -2.26 -23.08 14.57
C ASN A 268 -3.05 -21.99 15.30
N VAL A 269 -4.12 -21.44 14.71
CA VAL A 269 -4.96 -20.42 15.37
C VAL A 269 -5.64 -21.01 16.60
N SER A 270 -5.15 -20.71 17.80
CA SER A 270 -5.67 -21.20 19.07
C SER A 270 -6.61 -20.22 19.76
N ASP A 271 -6.51 -18.93 19.43
CA ASP A 271 -7.24 -17.87 20.14
C ASP A 271 -7.75 -16.80 19.17
N ILE A 272 -8.99 -16.35 19.35
CA ILE A 272 -9.62 -15.29 18.57
C ILE A 272 -10.26 -14.30 19.54
N ALA A 273 -9.70 -13.09 19.56
CA ALA A 273 -10.14 -12.02 20.45
C ALA A 273 -11.45 -11.37 19.98
N SER A 274 -12.01 -10.52 20.85
CA SER A 274 -13.28 -9.81 20.63
C SER A 274 -13.42 -9.21 19.24
N ASN A 275 -14.52 -9.57 18.56
CA ASN A 275 -14.85 -9.14 17.20
C ASN A 275 -13.81 -9.54 16.13
N GLY A 276 -12.87 -10.44 16.40
CA GLY A 276 -11.80 -10.81 15.48
C GLY A 276 -12.30 -11.28 14.10
N LEU A 277 -13.47 -11.93 14.05
CA LEU A 277 -14.16 -12.39 12.84
C LEU A 277 -15.61 -11.85 12.73
N GLY A 278 -15.90 -10.74 13.41
CA GLY A 278 -17.27 -10.23 13.51
C GLY A 278 -17.78 -9.68 12.17
N VAL A 279 -19.08 -9.88 11.91
CA VAL A 279 -19.84 -9.31 10.79
C VAL A 279 -19.37 -9.81 9.41
N LEU A 280 -19.21 -11.13 9.29
CA LEU A 280 -18.97 -11.84 8.02
C LEU A 280 -20.31 -12.17 7.33
N SER A 281 -21.05 -11.13 6.93
CA SER A 281 -22.44 -11.25 6.47
C SER A 281 -22.63 -11.96 5.12
N ALA A 282 -21.60 -12.02 4.27
CA ALA A 282 -21.62 -12.73 2.99
C ALA A 282 -20.98 -14.13 3.04
N CYS A 283 -20.39 -14.52 4.17
CA CYS A 283 -19.54 -15.72 4.27
C CYS A 283 -20.37 -16.99 4.10
N ASN A 284 -20.16 -17.69 2.99
CA ASN A 284 -20.79 -18.98 2.71
C ASN A 284 -20.07 -20.11 3.45
N GLU A 285 -18.76 -19.98 3.65
CA GLU A 285 -17.91 -21.05 4.15
C GLU A 285 -16.85 -20.51 5.11
N LEU A 286 -16.86 -21.03 6.34
CA LEU A 286 -15.83 -20.81 7.36
C LEU A 286 -15.12 -22.15 7.61
N ILE A 287 -13.82 -22.22 7.32
CA ILE A 287 -13.01 -23.43 7.51
C ILE A 287 -12.09 -23.24 8.71
N CYS A 288 -12.25 -24.10 9.71
CA CYS A 288 -11.46 -24.12 10.94
C CYS A 288 -10.71 -25.46 11.03
N PRO A 289 -9.48 -25.60 10.49
CA PRO A 289 -8.81 -26.89 10.36
C PRO A 289 -8.17 -27.41 11.66
N ARG A 290 -8.10 -26.58 12.71
CA ARG A 290 -7.50 -26.96 13.99
C ARG A 290 -8.34 -28.05 14.67
N GLN A 291 -7.68 -29.08 15.21
CA GLN A 291 -8.35 -30.17 15.94
C GLN A 291 -9.00 -29.66 17.24
N THR A 292 -8.25 -28.94 18.07
CA THR A 292 -8.84 -28.32 19.26
C THR A 292 -9.56 -27.02 18.89
N PRO A 293 -10.85 -26.83 19.23
CA PRO A 293 -11.55 -25.57 18.98
C PRO A 293 -10.77 -24.37 19.53
N PRO A 294 -10.58 -23.30 18.74
CA PRO A 294 -9.96 -22.08 19.24
C PRO A 294 -10.77 -21.46 20.39
N THR A 295 -10.12 -20.82 21.35
CA THR A 295 -10.80 -20.00 22.35
C THR A 295 -11.37 -18.75 21.68
N ILE A 296 -12.67 -18.50 21.83
CA ILE A 296 -13.35 -17.32 21.26
C ILE A 296 -14.19 -16.60 22.31
N THR A 297 -14.32 -15.27 22.21
CA THR A 297 -15.30 -14.50 23.00
C THR A 297 -16.68 -14.50 22.32
N ALA A 298 -17.73 -14.05 23.03
CA ALA A 298 -19.12 -14.14 22.58
C ALA A 298 -19.43 -13.41 21.26
N ASN A 299 -18.61 -12.43 20.91
CA ASN A 299 -18.77 -11.53 19.78
C ASN A 299 -17.84 -11.82 18.59
N VAL A 300 -17.10 -12.93 18.62
CA VAL A 300 -16.21 -13.32 17.51
C VAL A 300 -16.97 -13.62 16.22
N LEU A 301 -18.11 -14.31 16.29
CA LEU A 301 -18.89 -14.75 15.12
C LEU A 301 -20.24 -14.02 14.99
N THR A 302 -20.46 -12.94 15.73
CA THR A 302 -21.67 -12.11 15.61
C THR A 302 -21.81 -11.59 14.18
N GLY A 303 -22.99 -11.74 13.58
CA GLY A 303 -23.24 -11.29 12.20
C GLY A 303 -22.68 -12.20 11.11
N LEU A 304 -22.16 -13.39 11.46
CA LEU A 304 -21.87 -14.44 10.48
C LEU A 304 -23.16 -14.81 9.73
N LYS A 305 -23.08 -14.92 8.39
CA LYS A 305 -24.21 -15.30 7.52
C LYS A 305 -25.00 -16.47 8.13
N SER A 306 -26.32 -16.36 8.12
CA SER A 306 -27.21 -17.37 8.72
C SER A 306 -27.04 -18.75 8.06
N THR A 307 -26.79 -18.78 6.75
CA THR A 307 -26.54 -20.00 5.96
C THR A 307 -25.07 -20.37 5.82
N CYS A 308 -24.16 -19.74 6.57
CA CYS A 308 -22.74 -20.10 6.53
C CYS A 308 -22.55 -21.55 6.99
N VAL A 309 -21.76 -22.33 6.26
CA VAL A 309 -21.32 -23.65 6.68
C VAL A 309 -19.96 -23.52 7.38
N ILE A 310 -19.88 -24.02 8.62
CA ILE A 310 -18.64 -24.07 9.38
C ILE A 310 -18.04 -25.46 9.23
N LYS A 311 -16.90 -25.57 8.56
CA LYS A 311 -16.18 -26.82 8.34
C LYS A 311 -15.11 -27.00 9.40
N VAL A 312 -15.17 -28.10 10.13
CA VAL A 312 -14.22 -28.49 11.18
C VAL A 312 -13.77 -29.94 10.94
N PRO A 313 -12.63 -30.40 11.50
CA PRO A 313 -12.23 -31.79 11.38
C PRO A 313 -13.30 -32.73 11.95
N SER A 314 -13.62 -33.79 11.21
CA SER A 314 -14.64 -34.78 11.61
C SER A 314 -14.40 -35.35 13.01
N ALA A 315 -13.13 -35.61 13.36
CA ALA A 315 -12.74 -36.10 14.69
C ALA A 315 -13.00 -35.10 15.83
N SER A 316 -13.16 -33.81 15.50
CA SER A 316 -13.29 -32.72 16.45
C SER A 316 -14.67 -32.05 16.43
N LEU A 317 -15.59 -32.51 15.57
CA LEU A 317 -16.92 -31.93 15.40
C LEU A 317 -17.67 -31.78 16.74
N THR A 318 -17.73 -32.85 17.54
CA THR A 318 -18.38 -32.80 18.86
C THR A 318 -17.71 -31.82 19.81
N ALA A 319 -16.38 -31.70 19.76
CA ALA A 319 -15.65 -30.75 20.59
C ALA A 319 -15.99 -29.30 20.20
N TYR A 320 -16.07 -28.98 18.91
CA TYR A 320 -16.50 -27.66 18.44
C TYR A 320 -17.96 -27.36 18.82
N GLN A 321 -18.87 -28.33 18.67
CA GLN A 321 -20.28 -28.16 19.01
C GLN A 321 -20.52 -27.95 20.51
N ALA A 322 -19.63 -28.45 21.37
CA ALA A 322 -19.70 -28.28 22.83
C ALA A 322 -18.91 -27.06 23.34
N ALA A 323 -17.95 -26.54 22.58
CA ALA A 323 -17.06 -25.46 23.02
C ALA A 323 -17.82 -24.16 23.29
N THR A 324 -17.38 -23.42 24.31
CA THR A 324 -17.96 -22.14 24.71
C THR A 324 -18.00 -21.16 23.52
N ASN A 325 -19.13 -20.48 23.34
CA ASN A 325 -19.47 -19.58 22.24
C ASN A 325 -19.57 -20.25 20.85
N TRP A 326 -18.75 -21.25 20.52
CA TRP A 326 -18.90 -22.08 19.32
C TRP A 326 -20.24 -22.82 19.29
N SER A 327 -20.69 -23.33 20.44
CA SER A 327 -21.95 -24.07 20.58
C SER A 327 -23.19 -23.32 20.09
N THR A 328 -23.17 -21.98 20.08
CA THR A 328 -24.23 -21.13 19.51
C THR A 328 -24.40 -21.28 17.99
N HIS A 329 -23.41 -21.89 17.33
CA HIS A 329 -23.38 -22.15 15.89
C HIS A 329 -23.32 -23.65 15.56
N ALA A 330 -23.57 -24.54 16.55
CA ALA A 330 -23.45 -25.99 16.38
C ALA A 330 -24.24 -26.55 15.18
N SER A 331 -25.42 -25.98 14.90
CA SER A 331 -26.27 -26.38 13.76
C SER A 331 -25.69 -26.04 12.38
N LYS A 332 -24.69 -25.16 12.31
CA LYS A 332 -23.99 -24.78 11.08
C LYS A 332 -22.74 -25.62 10.82
N MET A 333 -22.32 -26.44 11.78
CA MET A 333 -21.05 -27.16 11.73
C MET A 333 -21.18 -28.49 11.01
N VAL A 334 -20.22 -28.78 10.13
CA VAL A 334 -20.07 -30.07 9.47
C VAL A 334 -18.65 -30.59 9.67
N GLY A 335 -18.55 -31.88 9.93
CA GLY A 335 -17.27 -32.61 9.94
C GLY A 335 -16.83 -32.86 8.50
N VAL A 336 -15.61 -32.43 8.17
CA VAL A 336 -14.91 -32.76 6.92
C VAL A 336 -13.56 -33.39 7.20
#